data_AF-A0A2T7P1H4-F1
#
_entry.id   AF-A0A2T7P1H4-F1
#
_cell.length_a   1.000
_cell.length_b   1.000
_cell.length_c   1.000
_cell.angle_alpha   90.00
_cell.angle_beta   90.00
_cell.angle_gamma   90.00
#
_symmetry.space_group_name_H-M   'P 1'
#
loop_
_entity.id
_entity.type
_entity.pdbx_description
1 polymer ?
#
loop_
_entity_poly.entity_id
_entity_poly.type
_entity_poly.pdbx_seq_one_letter_code
_entity_poly.pdbx_strand_id
1 'polypeptide(L)'
;MFQTPKLWLWIAVLSCHLIHRVASRTQPHVIMIMIDDQGYNERSSRNPEFRTPVMDRLESQSVRLTRMYMQPSCSMSRAAWMTGRYPHTMGIEQPFQGYDNRASNWPLRGKKSTVFEGGTLVPAFMYSRVLFPDAPRDYNGLLHVTDLPVTIINLANNSTTPVVIPNVDGKNQWLAIKQNGSSKRDKMVYQMWLDVGAVRVGQFKLVYHKRGPCSGWQNPLSGVNTTLPENVDDCKGYMLFDLNNDPYEINDLSKDPQYTQQMSIVMNYFNKEKARRIPAQISGMDPNMPGAGADWTPGWCDAANSA
;
A
#
# COMPACT_ATOMS: atom_id res chain seq x y z
N MET A 1 -18.09 -29.74 -64.62
CA MET A 1 -17.18 -30.27 -63.58
C MET A 1 -17.09 -29.22 -62.49
N PHE A 2 -17.31 -29.65 -61.25
CA PHE A 2 -17.73 -28.89 -60.06
C PHE A 2 -17.00 -27.58 -59.78
N GLN A 3 -17.75 -26.55 -59.33
CA GLN A 3 -17.43 -25.88 -58.06
C GLN A 3 -18.66 -25.12 -57.55
N THR A 4 -19.30 -25.70 -56.54
CA THR A 4 -20.52 -25.19 -55.91
C THR A 4 -20.24 -23.94 -55.07
N PRO A 5 -21.07 -22.89 -55.15
CA PRO A 5 -20.88 -21.63 -54.39
C PRO A 5 -20.98 -21.78 -52.86
N LYS A 6 -21.38 -22.96 -52.36
CA LYS A 6 -21.49 -23.24 -50.92
C LYS A 6 -20.14 -23.32 -50.19
N LEU A 7 -19.03 -23.62 -50.87
CA LEU A 7 -17.72 -23.75 -50.22
C LEU A 7 -17.10 -22.39 -49.84
N TRP A 8 -17.39 -21.35 -50.62
CA TRP A 8 -16.91 -19.99 -50.39
C TRP A 8 -17.54 -19.35 -49.15
N LEU A 9 -18.79 -19.70 -48.83
CA LEU A 9 -19.47 -19.21 -47.63
C LEU A 9 -18.81 -19.72 -46.35
N TRP A 10 -18.37 -20.99 -46.33
CA TRP A 10 -17.68 -21.57 -45.18
C TRP A 10 -16.29 -20.98 -44.98
N ILE A 11 -15.55 -20.71 -46.06
CA ILE A 11 -14.23 -20.03 -45.99
C ILE A 11 -14.39 -18.58 -45.50
N ALA A 12 -15.44 -17.87 -45.92
CA ALA A 12 -15.72 -16.51 -45.46
C ALA A 12 -16.17 -16.47 -43.98
N VAL A 13 -16.92 -17.47 -43.50
CA VAL A 13 -17.28 -17.58 -42.08
C VAL A 13 -16.07 -17.98 -41.22
N LEU A 14 -15.21 -18.88 -41.70
CA LEU A 14 -13.94 -19.22 -41.05
C LEU A 14 -12.96 -18.03 -41.04
N SER A 15 -12.88 -17.24 -42.11
CA SER A 15 -12.05 -16.03 -42.14
C SER A 15 -12.60 -14.95 -41.22
N CYS A 16 -13.92 -14.78 -41.12
CA CYS A 16 -14.55 -13.85 -40.17
C CYS A 16 -14.33 -14.28 -38.70
N HIS A 17 -14.30 -15.58 -38.40
CA HIS A 17 -13.91 -16.12 -37.09
C HIS A 17 -12.41 -15.98 -36.79
N LEU A 18 -11.53 -16.10 -37.79
CA LEU A 18 -10.10 -15.83 -37.60
C LEU A 18 -9.80 -14.32 -37.43
N ILE A 19 -10.53 -13.43 -38.12
CA ILE A 19 -10.42 -11.98 -37.97
C ILE A 19 -10.95 -11.52 -36.60
N HIS A 20 -12.00 -12.13 -36.06
CA HIS A 20 -12.45 -11.89 -34.67
C HIS A 20 -11.42 -12.32 -33.61
N ARG A 21 -10.55 -13.30 -33.91
CA ARG A 21 -9.45 -13.73 -33.04
C ARG A 21 -8.23 -12.83 -33.10
N VAL A 22 -8.15 -11.90 -34.06
CA VAL A 22 -7.40 -10.64 -33.88
C VAL A 22 -8.22 -9.76 -32.94
N ALA A 23 -8.53 -10.33 -31.76
CA ALA A 23 -9.18 -9.65 -30.68
C ALA A 23 -8.33 -8.41 -30.42
N SER A 24 -8.95 -7.26 -30.70
CA SER A 24 -8.44 -5.95 -30.37
C SER A 24 -7.82 -6.01 -28.98
N ARG A 25 -6.49 -6.11 -28.97
CA ARG A 25 -5.62 -6.24 -27.80
C ARG A 25 -5.54 -4.89 -27.10
N THR A 26 -6.70 -4.30 -26.86
CA THR A 26 -6.84 -2.97 -26.26
C THR A 26 -6.28 -3.04 -24.86
N GLN A 27 -5.37 -2.12 -24.58
CA GLN A 27 -4.87 -1.95 -23.23
C GLN A 27 -6.06 -1.60 -22.32
N PRO A 28 -6.16 -2.21 -21.13
CA PRO A 28 -7.23 -1.89 -20.22
C PRO A 28 -7.10 -0.43 -19.76
N HIS A 29 -8.23 0.27 -19.65
CA HIS A 29 -8.25 1.52 -18.90
C HIS A 29 -8.03 1.21 -17.42
N VAL A 30 -7.07 1.90 -16.82
CA VAL A 30 -6.75 1.76 -15.40
C VAL A 30 -7.23 3.01 -14.68
N ILE A 31 -8.18 2.84 -13.77
CA ILE A 31 -8.67 3.88 -12.87
C ILE A 31 -8.16 3.55 -11.47
N MET A 32 -7.36 4.44 -10.90
CA MET A 32 -6.89 4.34 -9.53
C MET A 32 -7.72 5.27 -8.64
N ILE A 33 -8.37 4.69 -7.63
CA ILE A 33 -9.07 5.44 -6.59
C ILE A 33 -8.27 5.29 -5.31
N MET A 34 -7.62 6.38 -4.87
CA MET A 34 -6.89 6.46 -3.61
C MET A 34 -7.67 7.36 -2.66
N ILE A 35 -8.13 6.80 -1.56
CA ILE A 35 -8.93 7.51 -0.55
C ILE A 35 -7.98 8.11 0.49
N ASP A 36 -8.23 9.35 0.89
CA ASP A 36 -7.42 10.02 1.91
C ASP A 36 -7.90 9.63 3.31
N ASP A 37 -6.96 9.25 4.16
CA ASP A 37 -7.16 8.95 5.59
C ASP A 37 -8.19 7.86 5.96
N GLN A 38 -8.66 7.02 5.02
CA GLN A 38 -9.56 5.91 5.35
C GLN A 38 -8.89 4.86 6.23
N GLY A 39 -9.47 4.60 7.39
CA GLY A 39 -9.01 3.59 8.35
C GLY A 39 -9.39 2.15 7.96
N TYR A 40 -8.69 1.19 8.54
CA TYR A 40 -8.91 -0.23 8.29
C TYR A 40 -10.35 -0.69 8.56
N ASN A 41 -10.99 -0.12 9.57
CA ASN A 41 -12.32 -0.50 10.06
C ASN A 41 -13.45 0.34 9.43
N GLU A 42 -13.14 1.34 8.60
CA GLU A 42 -14.10 2.33 8.09
C GLU A 42 -14.82 1.87 6.82
N ARG A 43 -15.46 0.70 6.93
CA ARG A 43 -16.26 0.09 5.86
C ARG A 43 -17.33 -0.80 6.47
N SER A 44 -18.52 -0.82 5.86
CA SER A 44 -19.67 -1.56 6.40
C SER A 44 -19.41 -3.07 6.49
N SER A 45 -18.54 -3.60 5.62
CA SER A 45 -18.10 -5.00 5.64
C SER A 45 -17.26 -5.38 6.86
N ARG A 46 -16.82 -4.42 7.68
CA ARG A 46 -16.10 -4.64 8.95
C ARG A 46 -16.80 -4.03 10.15
N ASN A 47 -17.33 -2.82 10.01
CA ASN A 47 -18.06 -2.14 11.08
C ASN A 47 -19.42 -1.64 10.55
N PRO A 48 -20.55 -2.18 11.05
CA PRO A 48 -21.89 -1.82 10.58
C PRO A 48 -22.30 -0.37 10.87
N GLU A 49 -21.55 0.38 11.67
CA GLU A 49 -21.77 1.83 11.88
C GLU A 49 -21.50 2.65 10.61
N PHE A 50 -20.60 2.17 9.75
CA PHE A 50 -20.30 2.81 8.48
C PHE A 50 -21.27 2.35 7.39
N ARG A 51 -21.67 3.28 6.50
CA ARG A 51 -22.56 3.01 5.37
C ARG A 51 -21.82 3.22 4.06
N THR A 52 -21.28 2.15 3.48
CA THR A 52 -20.44 2.18 2.27
C THR A 52 -21.01 1.37 1.09
N PRO A 53 -22.32 1.41 0.78
CA PRO A 53 -22.98 0.42 -0.09
C PRO A 53 -22.41 0.32 -1.50
N VAL A 54 -21.91 1.43 -2.06
CA VAL A 54 -21.27 1.44 -3.38
C VAL A 54 -19.91 0.73 -3.33
N MET A 55 -19.12 1.00 -2.29
CA MET A 55 -17.83 0.35 -2.07
C MET A 55 -18.04 -1.15 -1.80
N ASP A 56 -19.01 -1.51 -0.97
CA ASP A 56 -19.31 -2.89 -0.61
C ASP A 56 -19.75 -3.70 -1.83
N ARG A 57 -20.60 -3.10 -2.68
CA ARG A 57 -21.00 -3.71 -3.95
C ARG A 57 -19.79 -3.95 -4.85
N LEU A 58 -18.88 -2.99 -5.01
CA LEU A 58 -17.67 -3.16 -5.81
C LEU A 58 -16.76 -4.24 -5.20
N GLU A 59 -16.52 -4.19 -3.89
CA GLU A 59 -15.69 -5.17 -3.17
C GLU A 59 -16.25 -6.59 -3.30
N SER A 60 -17.57 -6.76 -3.27
CA SER A 60 -18.25 -8.06 -3.44
C SER A 60 -18.07 -8.69 -4.84
N GLN A 61 -17.52 -7.94 -5.79
CA GLN A 61 -17.26 -8.36 -7.17
C GLN A 61 -15.77 -8.29 -7.53
N SER A 62 -14.90 -8.12 -6.53
CA SER A 62 -13.49 -7.79 -6.75
C SER A 62 -12.54 -8.86 -6.20
N VAL A 63 -11.27 -8.76 -6.61
CA VAL A 63 -10.16 -9.40 -5.89
C VAL A 63 -9.78 -8.51 -4.71
N ARG A 64 -9.99 -8.98 -3.48
CA ARG A 64 -9.69 -8.24 -2.25
C ARG A 64 -8.23 -8.43 -1.86
N LEU A 65 -7.50 -7.34 -1.70
CA LEU A 65 -6.08 -7.35 -1.38
C LEU A 65 -5.93 -7.26 0.15
N THR A 66 -5.85 -8.40 0.82
CA THR A 66 -5.94 -8.47 2.29
C THR A 66 -4.66 -8.05 3.00
N ARG A 67 -3.53 -7.96 2.28
CA ARG A 67 -2.20 -7.57 2.78
C ARG A 67 -1.59 -6.45 1.95
N MET A 68 -2.36 -5.39 1.72
CA MET A 68 -1.94 -4.19 1.00
C MET A 68 -1.44 -3.12 1.97
N TYR A 69 -0.17 -2.75 1.85
CA TYR A 69 0.45 -1.77 2.74
C TYR A 69 0.75 -0.45 2.04
N MET A 70 0.36 0.64 2.69
CA MET A 70 0.70 2.02 2.38
C MET A 70 1.80 2.51 3.32
N GLN A 71 2.29 3.72 3.07
CA GLN A 71 3.18 4.43 3.99
C GLN A 71 2.35 5.14 5.06
N PRO A 72 2.91 5.43 6.25
CA PRO A 72 2.14 5.98 7.36
C PRO A 72 1.76 7.47 7.21
N SER A 73 1.98 8.06 6.03
CA SER A 73 1.65 9.46 5.74
C SER A 73 1.21 9.66 4.29
N CYS A 74 0.39 10.69 4.05
CA CYS A 74 -0.13 11.08 2.74
C CYS A 74 0.99 11.32 1.72
N SER A 75 1.92 12.25 1.98
CA SER A 75 3.01 12.59 1.04
C SER A 75 3.90 11.39 0.74
N MET A 76 4.17 10.58 1.76
CA MET A 76 5.00 9.38 1.66
C MET A 76 4.33 8.30 0.80
N SER A 77 3.03 8.05 1.03
CA SER A 77 2.24 7.09 0.24
C SER A 77 2.12 7.53 -1.21
N ARG A 78 1.81 8.80 -1.45
CA ARG A 78 1.66 9.36 -2.80
C ARG A 78 2.99 9.36 -3.55
N ALA A 79 4.10 9.72 -2.91
CA ALA A 79 5.43 9.64 -3.52
C ALA A 79 5.81 8.19 -3.87
N ALA A 80 5.59 7.26 -2.95
CA ALA A 80 5.89 5.84 -3.17
C ALA A 80 5.04 5.23 -4.30
N TRP A 81 3.76 5.62 -4.38
CA TRP A 81 2.85 5.29 -5.47
C TRP A 81 3.34 5.82 -6.82
N MET A 82 3.73 7.09 -6.89
CA MET A 82 4.12 7.73 -8.16
C MET A 82 5.49 7.28 -8.67
N THR A 83 6.40 6.88 -7.77
CA THR A 83 7.79 6.58 -8.12
C THR A 83 8.13 5.09 -8.06
N GLY A 84 7.35 4.28 -7.35
CA GLY A 84 7.71 2.90 -7.04
C GLY A 84 8.89 2.77 -6.07
N ARG A 85 9.29 3.84 -5.39
CA ARG A 85 10.44 3.88 -4.46
C ARG A 85 10.00 4.12 -3.02
N TYR A 86 10.79 3.62 -2.06
CA TYR A 86 10.53 3.94 -0.66
C TYR A 86 10.89 5.39 -0.33
N PRO A 87 10.06 6.10 0.45
CA PRO A 87 10.26 7.51 0.83
C PRO A 87 11.60 7.81 1.51
N HIS A 88 12.11 6.91 2.37
CA HIS A 88 13.39 7.11 3.07
C HIS A 88 14.60 7.19 2.12
N THR A 89 14.48 6.67 0.89
CA THR A 89 15.53 6.74 -0.13
C THR A 89 15.42 7.97 -1.04
N MET A 90 14.50 8.87 -0.72
CA MET A 90 14.19 10.08 -1.49
C MET A 90 14.25 11.35 -0.64
N GLY A 91 14.62 11.26 0.64
CA GLY A 91 14.56 12.40 1.55
C GLY A 91 13.14 12.84 1.90
N ILE A 92 12.14 12.00 1.62
CA ILE A 92 10.74 12.29 1.94
C ILE A 92 10.47 11.73 3.33
N GLU A 93 10.62 12.60 4.31
CA GLU A 93 10.35 12.33 5.70
C GLU A 93 9.30 13.31 6.21
N GLN A 94 8.53 12.87 7.18
CA GLN A 94 7.73 13.80 7.96
C GLN A 94 8.38 13.96 9.33
N PRO A 95 8.62 15.20 9.79
CA PRO A 95 8.75 15.40 11.22
C PRO A 95 7.45 14.92 11.86
N PHE A 96 7.58 14.16 12.96
CA PHE A 96 6.47 13.66 13.77
C PHE A 96 5.66 14.86 14.28
N GLN A 97 4.70 15.33 13.49
CA GLN A 97 3.67 16.27 13.92
C GLN A 97 2.46 15.41 14.26
N GLY A 98 1.94 15.59 15.48
CA GLY A 98 0.80 14.85 15.99
C GLY A 98 -0.45 15.14 15.15
N TYR A 99 -0.61 14.43 14.04
CA TYR A 99 -1.83 14.45 13.28
C TYR A 99 -2.87 13.63 14.05
N ASP A 100 -3.90 14.32 14.52
CA ASP A 100 -5.12 13.71 15.00
C ASP A 100 -5.85 13.11 13.79
N ASN A 101 -5.68 11.81 13.55
CA ASN A 101 -6.56 11.09 12.63
C ASN A 101 -7.68 10.43 13.44
N ARG A 102 -8.92 10.74 13.06
CA ARG A 102 -10.16 10.18 13.62
C ARG A 102 -10.55 8.85 12.98
N ALA A 103 -9.75 8.34 12.04
CA ALA A 103 -10.02 7.10 11.36
C ALA A 103 -9.97 5.89 12.29
N SER A 104 -10.91 4.97 12.14
CA SER A 104 -10.93 3.73 12.91
C SER A 104 -10.06 2.65 12.27
N ASN A 105 -9.03 2.20 13.00
CA ASN A 105 -8.16 1.08 12.58
C ASN A 105 -8.37 -0.19 13.41
N TRP A 106 -9.26 -0.15 14.39
CA TRP A 106 -9.52 -1.27 15.27
C TRP A 106 -9.86 -2.55 14.50
N PRO A 107 -9.36 -3.73 14.92
CA PRO A 107 -8.51 -3.98 16.10
C PRO A 107 -7.00 -3.89 15.83
N LEU A 108 -6.55 -3.26 14.73
CA LEU A 108 -5.12 -3.10 14.46
C LEU A 108 -4.49 -2.07 15.42
N ARG A 109 -3.23 -2.30 15.77
CA ARG A 109 -2.45 -1.36 16.59
C ARG A 109 -2.07 -0.14 15.78
N GLY A 110 -2.10 1.02 16.41
CA GLY A 110 -1.65 2.27 15.83
C GLY A 110 -2.69 2.97 14.95
N LYS A 111 -2.25 4.11 14.43
CA LYS A 111 -3.02 5.01 13.57
C LYS A 111 -2.13 5.67 12.54
N LYS A 112 -2.68 6.60 11.75
CA LYS A 112 -1.91 7.48 10.86
C LYS A 112 -0.68 8.03 11.57
N SER A 113 0.42 8.14 10.81
CA SER A 113 1.74 8.55 11.30
C SER A 113 2.47 7.54 12.18
N THR A 114 1.91 6.34 12.39
CA THR A 114 2.59 5.26 13.12
C THR A 114 2.96 4.11 12.19
N VAL A 115 4.03 3.38 12.50
CA VAL A 115 4.52 2.26 11.68
C VAL A 115 3.86 0.91 11.99
N PHE A 116 2.87 0.90 12.88
CA PHE A 116 2.07 -0.28 13.24
C PHE A 116 1.06 -0.63 12.12
N GLU A 117 0.42 -1.80 12.21
CA GLU A 117 -0.51 -2.29 11.19
C GLU A 117 -1.65 -1.30 10.94
N GLY A 118 -2.22 -0.69 11.98
CA GLY A 118 -3.29 0.31 11.87
C GLY A 118 -2.86 1.62 11.21
N GLY A 119 -1.55 1.89 11.12
CA GLY A 119 -1.04 3.05 10.38
C GLY A 119 -0.73 2.79 8.91
N THR A 120 -0.72 1.53 8.47
CA THR A 120 -0.12 1.15 7.18
C THR A 120 -0.85 0.07 6.40
N LEU A 121 -1.54 -0.86 7.05
CA LEU A 121 -2.39 -1.87 6.40
C LEU A 121 -3.73 -1.23 6.02
N VAL A 122 -4.08 -1.23 4.73
CA VAL A 122 -5.28 -0.54 4.22
C VAL A 122 -6.26 -1.50 3.56
N PRO A 123 -7.57 -1.20 3.58
CA PRO A 123 -8.54 -1.91 2.76
C PRO A 123 -8.25 -1.60 1.28
N ALA A 124 -8.17 -2.63 0.45
CA ALA A 124 -7.92 -2.49 -0.98
C ALA A 124 -8.56 -3.63 -1.77
N PHE A 125 -9.02 -3.33 -2.98
CA PHE A 125 -9.54 -4.33 -3.90
C PHE A 125 -9.32 -3.90 -5.36
N MET A 126 -9.30 -4.88 -6.26
CA MET A 126 -9.23 -4.67 -7.71
C MET A 126 -10.48 -5.22 -8.39
N TYR A 127 -11.17 -4.36 -9.12
CA TYR A 127 -12.39 -4.70 -9.85
C TYR A 127 -12.13 -4.80 -11.36
N SER A 128 -12.51 -5.93 -11.96
CA SER A 128 -12.66 -6.05 -13.41
C SER A 128 -13.37 -7.35 -13.75
N ARG A 129 -14.51 -7.28 -14.44
CA ARG A 129 -15.24 -8.47 -14.91
C ARG A 129 -14.48 -9.29 -15.96
N VAL A 130 -13.55 -8.64 -16.67
CA VAL A 130 -12.79 -9.25 -17.77
C VAL A 130 -11.45 -9.80 -17.27
N LEU A 131 -10.76 -9.04 -16.41
CA LEU A 131 -9.44 -9.42 -15.94
C LEU A 131 -9.48 -10.39 -14.76
N PHE A 132 -10.57 -10.39 -13.98
CA PHE A 132 -10.78 -11.26 -12.82
C PHE A 132 -12.13 -11.99 -12.94
N PRO A 133 -12.27 -12.91 -13.90
CA PRO A 133 -13.50 -13.71 -14.05
C PRO A 133 -13.75 -14.66 -12.87
N ASP A 134 -12.74 -14.88 -12.04
CA ASP A 134 -12.72 -15.70 -10.83
C ASP A 134 -13.05 -14.90 -9.55
N ALA A 135 -13.34 -13.59 -9.66
CA ALA A 135 -13.82 -12.79 -8.55
C ALA A 135 -15.28 -13.12 -8.18
N PRO A 136 -15.69 -12.96 -6.89
CA PRO A 136 -14.90 -12.43 -5.79
C PRO A 136 -13.96 -13.46 -5.15
N ARG A 137 -12.78 -13.01 -4.76
CA ARG A 137 -11.85 -13.78 -3.93
C ARG A 137 -10.89 -12.87 -3.18
N ASP A 138 -10.23 -13.45 -2.18
CA ASP A 138 -9.17 -12.78 -1.45
C ASP A 138 -7.80 -13.15 -2.05
N TYR A 139 -6.90 -12.17 -2.09
CA TYR A 139 -5.50 -12.35 -2.44
C TYR A 139 -4.63 -11.98 -1.23
N ASN A 140 -3.99 -13.01 -0.66
CA ASN A 140 -3.24 -12.92 0.60
C ASN A 140 -1.73 -12.68 0.42
N GLY A 141 -1.30 -12.36 -0.80
CA GLY A 141 0.09 -12.02 -1.08
C GLY A 141 0.48 -10.68 -0.46
N LEU A 142 1.71 -10.58 0.07
CA LEU A 142 2.24 -9.33 0.61
C LEU A 142 2.40 -8.29 -0.51
N LEU A 143 1.73 -7.15 -0.38
CA LEU A 143 1.77 -6.06 -1.35
C LEU A 143 2.17 -4.76 -0.66
N HIS A 144 2.89 -3.91 -1.37
CA HIS A 144 3.24 -2.57 -0.90
C HIS A 144 2.88 -1.53 -1.97
N VAL A 145 2.59 -0.29 -1.59
CA VAL A 145 2.23 0.79 -2.51
C VAL A 145 3.23 1.01 -3.64
N THR A 146 4.52 0.71 -3.40
CA THR A 146 5.57 0.78 -4.42
C THR A 146 5.39 -0.26 -5.55
N ASP A 147 4.66 -1.36 -5.31
CA ASP A 147 4.40 -2.41 -6.30
C ASP A 147 3.40 -1.95 -7.37
N LEU A 148 2.48 -1.07 -7.00
CA LEU A 148 1.36 -0.69 -7.86
C LEU A 148 1.80 -0.03 -9.18
N PRO A 149 2.71 0.97 -9.23
CA PRO A 149 3.12 1.57 -10.51
C PRO A 149 3.80 0.54 -11.42
N VAL A 150 4.66 -0.31 -10.86
CA VAL A 150 5.35 -1.38 -11.59
C VAL A 150 4.35 -2.41 -12.13
N THR A 151 3.36 -2.76 -11.32
CA THR A 151 2.30 -3.72 -11.66
C THR A 151 1.40 -3.17 -12.78
N ILE A 152 1.03 -1.90 -12.72
CA ILE A 152 0.17 -1.26 -13.73
C ILE A 152 0.90 -1.07 -15.06
N ILE A 153 2.17 -0.70 -15.04
CA ILE A 153 2.99 -0.64 -16.26
C ILE A 153 3.05 -2.03 -16.94
N ASN A 154 3.22 -3.10 -16.15
CA ASN A 154 3.25 -4.46 -16.66
C ASN A 154 1.88 -4.97 -17.11
N LEU A 155 0.79 -4.54 -16.48
CA LEU A 155 -0.57 -4.74 -16.96
C LEU A 155 -0.76 -4.10 -18.34
N ALA A 156 -0.35 -2.83 -18.49
CA ALA A 156 -0.48 -2.09 -19.74
C ALA A 156 0.41 -2.64 -20.86
N ASN A 157 1.58 -3.20 -20.53
CA ASN A 157 2.50 -3.78 -21.52
C ASN A 157 1.89 -4.92 -22.33
N ASN A 158 0.89 -5.63 -21.78
CA ASN A 158 0.15 -6.70 -22.47
C ASN A 158 1.07 -7.76 -23.16
N SER A 159 2.24 -8.00 -22.55
CA SER A 159 3.30 -8.90 -23.01
C SER A 159 3.67 -9.89 -21.91
N THR A 160 4.14 -11.08 -22.30
CA THR A 160 4.67 -12.08 -21.37
C THR A 160 6.03 -11.69 -20.81
N THR A 161 6.76 -10.81 -21.50
CA THR A 161 8.04 -10.27 -21.03
C THR A 161 7.78 -9.06 -20.12
N PRO A 162 8.18 -9.10 -18.84
CA PRO A 162 8.00 -7.97 -17.93
C PRO A 162 8.80 -6.73 -18.35
N VAL A 163 8.22 -5.55 -18.15
CA VAL A 163 8.95 -4.28 -18.24
C VAL A 163 9.85 -4.15 -17.02
N VAL A 164 11.15 -4.00 -17.26
CA VAL A 164 12.14 -3.72 -16.22
C VAL A 164 12.23 -2.20 -16.04
N ILE A 165 11.88 -1.74 -14.84
CA ILE A 165 11.98 -0.33 -14.48
C ILE A 165 13.22 -0.20 -13.57
N PRO A 166 14.25 0.57 -13.95
CA PRO A 166 15.43 0.73 -13.12
C PRO A 166 15.10 1.58 -11.89
N ASN A 167 15.88 1.40 -10.82
CA ASN A 167 15.84 2.26 -9.62
C ASN A 167 14.48 2.32 -8.88
N VAL A 168 13.70 1.24 -8.89
CA VAL A 168 12.46 1.10 -8.11
C VAL A 168 12.57 0.01 -7.05
N ASP A 169 11.85 0.18 -5.95
CA ASP A 169 11.68 -0.82 -4.90
C ASP A 169 10.46 -1.72 -5.12
N GLY A 170 9.56 -1.29 -6.01
CA GLY A 170 8.36 -2.01 -6.42
C GLY A 170 8.64 -3.32 -7.13
N LYS A 171 7.71 -4.27 -6.99
CA LYS A 171 7.70 -5.56 -7.67
C LYS A 171 6.49 -5.63 -8.61
N ASN A 172 6.67 -6.24 -9.78
CA ASN A 172 5.54 -6.56 -10.65
C ASN A 172 4.72 -7.71 -10.02
N GLN A 173 3.50 -7.39 -9.57
CA GLN A 173 2.58 -8.33 -8.92
C GLN A 173 1.47 -8.80 -9.87
N TRP A 174 1.49 -8.39 -11.15
CA TRP A 174 0.34 -8.56 -12.05
C TRP A 174 -0.11 -10.01 -12.17
N LEU A 175 0.81 -10.91 -12.52
CA LEU A 175 0.48 -12.33 -12.65
C LEU A 175 0.17 -12.98 -11.30
N ALA A 176 0.83 -12.56 -10.22
CA ALA A 176 0.57 -13.09 -8.89
C ALA A 176 -0.86 -12.76 -8.45
N ILE A 177 -1.31 -11.51 -8.63
CA ILE A 177 -2.68 -11.09 -8.33
C ILE A 177 -3.66 -11.80 -9.27
N LYS A 178 -3.42 -11.76 -10.60
CA LYS A 178 -4.34 -12.31 -11.60
C LYS A 178 -4.57 -13.82 -11.44
N GLN A 179 -3.52 -14.58 -11.14
CA GLN A 179 -3.57 -16.04 -11.07
C GLN A 179 -3.69 -16.58 -9.65
N ASN A 180 -3.88 -15.70 -8.66
CA ASN A 180 -3.85 -16.06 -7.24
C ASN A 180 -2.55 -16.82 -6.84
N GLY A 181 -1.43 -16.41 -7.41
CA GLY A 181 -0.11 -17.01 -7.17
C GLY A 181 0.65 -16.35 -6.02
N SER A 182 1.87 -16.82 -5.76
CA SER A 182 2.71 -16.24 -4.71
C SER A 182 3.17 -14.82 -5.04
N SER A 183 3.05 -13.92 -4.06
CA SER A 183 3.60 -12.56 -4.17
C SER A 183 5.08 -12.59 -4.53
N LYS A 184 5.50 -11.62 -5.35
CA LYS A 184 6.92 -11.38 -5.67
C LYS A 184 7.66 -10.60 -4.58
N ARG A 185 6.98 -10.34 -3.45
CA ARG A 185 7.48 -9.60 -2.30
C ARG A 185 7.42 -10.47 -1.05
N ASP A 186 8.58 -10.65 -0.44
CA ASP A 186 8.79 -11.35 0.84
C ASP A 186 9.22 -10.39 1.96
N LYS A 187 9.60 -9.15 1.61
CA LYS A 187 10.07 -8.13 2.55
C LYS A 187 9.61 -6.73 2.17
N MET A 188 9.48 -5.86 3.15
CA MET A 188 9.15 -4.46 2.91
C MET A 188 9.59 -3.51 4.02
N VAL A 189 9.63 -2.22 3.70
CA VAL A 189 9.89 -1.13 4.65
C VAL A 189 8.58 -0.40 4.90
N TYR A 190 8.15 -0.35 6.16
CA TYR A 190 7.02 0.50 6.55
C TYR A 190 7.45 1.96 6.53
N GLN A 191 8.59 2.25 7.18
CA GLN A 191 9.33 3.52 7.11
C GLN A 191 10.68 3.40 7.84
N MET A 192 11.59 4.36 7.62
CA MET A 192 12.91 4.48 8.25
C MET A 192 13.22 5.95 8.62
N TRP A 193 12.58 6.47 9.68
CA TRP A 193 12.90 7.79 10.25
C TRP A 193 14.06 7.69 11.26
N LEU A 194 14.57 8.85 11.70
CA LEU A 194 15.64 8.92 12.72
C LEU A 194 15.23 8.27 14.04
N ASP A 195 14.01 8.56 14.49
CA ASP A 195 13.54 8.19 15.83
C ASP A 195 12.57 7.01 15.80
N VAL A 196 12.07 6.61 14.62
CA VAL A 196 11.11 5.50 14.45
C VAL A 196 11.37 4.81 13.11
N GLY A 197 11.38 3.48 13.08
CA GLY A 197 11.50 2.74 11.82
C GLY A 197 10.89 1.35 11.94
N ALA A 198 10.46 0.78 10.82
CA ALA A 198 10.00 -0.59 10.80
C ALA A 198 10.20 -1.26 9.44
N VAL A 199 10.53 -2.53 9.48
CA VAL A 199 10.66 -3.40 8.31
C VAL A 199 9.98 -4.73 8.57
N ARG A 200 9.76 -5.49 7.51
CA ARG A 200 9.21 -6.85 7.58
C ARG A 200 9.99 -7.78 6.67
N VAL A 201 10.20 -9.01 7.13
CA VAL A 201 10.72 -10.14 6.35
C VAL A 201 9.85 -11.36 6.66
N GLY A 202 9.18 -11.90 5.65
CA GLY A 202 8.21 -12.98 5.80
C GLY A 202 7.04 -12.57 6.69
N GLN A 203 6.81 -13.32 7.77
CA GLN A 203 5.79 -13.02 8.77
C GLN A 203 6.27 -12.06 9.87
N PHE A 204 7.58 -11.90 10.02
CA PHE A 204 8.15 -11.13 11.12
C PHE A 204 8.30 -9.66 10.77
N LYS A 205 7.78 -8.81 11.66
CA LYS A 205 7.91 -7.35 11.60
C LYS A 205 8.80 -6.90 12.75
N LEU A 206 9.80 -6.08 12.42
CA LEU A 206 10.62 -5.37 13.39
C LEU A 206 10.17 -3.92 13.43
N VAL A 207 9.93 -3.41 14.62
CA VAL A 207 9.64 -1.99 14.89
C VAL A 207 10.72 -1.45 15.80
N TYR A 208 11.21 -0.24 15.52
CA TYR A 208 12.16 0.50 16.34
C TYR A 208 11.56 1.84 16.74
N HIS A 209 11.69 2.16 18.02
CA HIS A 209 11.39 3.48 18.58
C HIS A 209 12.56 3.93 19.45
N LYS A 210 13.09 5.13 19.19
CA LYS A 210 14.12 5.75 20.03
C LYS A 210 13.58 6.14 21.41
N ARG A 211 12.29 6.47 21.49
CA ARG A 211 11.58 6.97 22.67
C ARG A 211 10.19 6.33 22.73
N GLY A 212 9.71 6.04 23.93
CA GLY A 212 8.29 5.82 24.24
C GLY A 212 7.67 7.09 24.84
N PRO A 213 6.34 7.14 25.05
CA PRO A 213 5.33 6.14 24.68
C PRO A 213 5.09 6.03 23.17
N CYS A 214 4.38 5.00 22.72
CA CYS A 214 3.92 4.86 21.34
C CYS A 214 2.46 4.40 21.27
N SER A 215 1.87 4.52 20.08
CA SER A 215 0.45 4.21 19.87
C SER A 215 0.14 2.73 20.16
N GLY A 216 -0.92 2.52 20.94
CA GLY A 216 -1.56 1.24 21.15
C GLY A 216 -2.81 1.10 20.26
N TRP A 217 -3.91 0.62 20.82
CA TRP A 217 -5.14 0.31 20.08
C TRP A 217 -6.25 1.31 20.38
N GLN A 218 -6.70 2.05 19.39
CA GLN A 218 -7.81 3.00 19.54
C GLN A 218 -9.14 2.27 19.40
N ASN A 219 -9.90 2.15 20.48
CA ASN A 219 -11.21 1.54 20.46
C ASN A 219 -12.26 2.52 19.90
N PRO A 220 -12.97 2.19 18.81
CA PRO A 220 -13.95 3.09 18.21
C PRO A 220 -15.30 3.11 18.94
N LEU A 221 -15.60 2.12 19.80
CA LEU A 221 -16.93 1.95 20.37
C LEU A 221 -17.03 2.49 21.79
N SER A 222 -17.88 3.50 21.99
CA SER A 222 -18.24 4.00 23.31
C SER A 222 -18.88 2.89 24.15
N GLY A 223 -18.32 2.62 25.33
CA GLY A 223 -18.84 1.61 26.26
C GLY A 223 -18.30 0.19 26.08
N VAL A 224 -17.48 -0.07 25.06
CA VAL A 224 -16.72 -1.33 24.99
C VAL A 224 -15.46 -1.18 25.84
N ASN A 225 -15.36 -1.93 26.93
CA ASN A 225 -14.16 -1.92 27.76
C ASN A 225 -13.13 -2.90 27.16
N THR A 226 -11.98 -2.41 26.71
CA THR A 226 -10.90 -3.23 26.16
C THR A 226 -9.76 -3.37 27.16
N THR A 227 -9.14 -4.55 27.24
CA THR A 227 -7.91 -4.75 28.02
C THR A 227 -6.67 -4.19 27.32
N LEU A 228 -6.77 -3.90 26.02
CA LEU A 228 -5.68 -3.31 25.23
C LEU A 228 -5.62 -1.80 25.46
N PRO A 229 -4.44 -1.24 25.78
CA PRO A 229 -4.30 0.18 26.06
C PRO A 229 -4.21 1.02 24.78
N GLU A 230 -4.73 2.23 24.80
CA GLU A 230 -4.62 3.16 23.65
C GLU A 230 -3.20 3.65 23.40
N ASN A 231 -2.36 3.66 24.43
CA ASN A 231 -0.93 3.98 24.38
C ASN A 231 -0.13 2.93 25.14
N VAL A 232 1.07 2.63 24.67
CA VAL A 232 2.02 1.73 25.35
C VAL A 232 3.20 2.56 25.84
N ASP A 233 3.40 2.58 27.15
CA ASP A 233 4.42 3.41 27.81
C ASP A 233 5.84 2.93 27.53
N ASP A 234 6.09 1.63 27.69
CA ASP A 234 7.38 1.00 27.41
C ASP A 234 7.41 0.35 26.03
N CYS A 235 7.74 1.14 25.02
CA CYS A 235 8.01 0.64 23.68
C CYS A 235 9.30 1.20 23.08
N LYS A 236 10.22 1.64 23.95
CA LYS A 236 11.55 2.07 23.54
C LYS A 236 12.40 0.86 23.14
N GLY A 237 13.15 1.02 22.06
CA GLY A 237 14.05 -0.01 21.55
C GLY A 237 13.43 -0.73 20.37
N TYR A 238 13.77 -2.01 20.23
CA TYR A 238 13.29 -2.85 19.15
C TYR A 238 12.20 -3.79 19.65
N MET A 239 11.13 -3.92 18.87
CA MET A 239 10.04 -4.87 19.08
C MET A 239 9.95 -5.81 17.88
N LEU A 240 9.63 -7.08 18.12
CA LEU A 240 9.47 -8.10 17.09
C LEU A 240 8.06 -8.70 17.17
N PHE A 241 7.33 -8.71 16.06
CA PHE A 241 5.97 -9.25 15.98
C PHE A 241 5.88 -10.33 14.89
N ASP A 242 5.14 -11.40 15.18
CA ASP A 242 4.78 -12.43 14.20
C ASP A 242 3.38 -12.15 13.63
N LEU A 243 3.31 -11.47 12.49
CA LEU A 243 2.03 -11.01 11.93
C LEU A 243 1.13 -12.13 11.37
N ASN A 244 1.60 -13.38 11.31
CA ASN A 244 0.72 -14.49 10.94
C ASN A 244 -0.09 -14.99 12.15
N ASN A 245 0.49 -14.94 13.35
CA ASN A 245 -0.13 -15.41 14.60
C ASN A 245 -0.63 -14.25 15.49
N ASP A 246 -0.07 -13.06 15.31
CA ASP A 246 -0.39 -11.82 16.03
C ASP A 246 -0.50 -10.64 15.04
N PRO A 247 -1.57 -10.57 14.24
CA PRO A 247 -1.80 -9.47 13.30
C PRO A 247 -2.10 -8.14 14.00
N TYR A 248 -2.28 -8.14 15.32
CA TYR A 248 -2.62 -6.97 16.12
C TYR A 248 -1.42 -6.41 16.88
N GLU A 249 -0.25 -7.02 16.76
CA GLU A 249 1.01 -6.56 17.37
C GLU A 249 0.92 -6.41 18.90
N ILE A 250 0.26 -7.39 19.53
CA ILE A 250 0.03 -7.44 20.98
C ILE A 250 1.28 -7.96 21.70
N ASN A 251 1.91 -9.01 21.18
CA ASN A 251 2.97 -9.74 21.85
C ASN A 251 4.33 -9.38 21.25
N ASP A 252 5.13 -8.61 21.98
CA ASP A 252 6.52 -8.34 21.61
C ASP A 252 7.42 -9.56 21.91
N LEU A 253 7.96 -10.16 20.85
CA LEU A 253 8.84 -11.32 20.87
C LEU A 253 10.32 -10.94 20.96
N SER A 254 10.66 -9.64 21.02
CA SER A 254 12.05 -9.16 20.95
C SER A 254 12.96 -9.69 22.07
N LYS A 255 12.37 -10.04 23.22
CA LYS A 255 13.08 -10.55 24.41
C LYS A 255 13.01 -12.07 24.55
N ASP A 256 12.28 -12.76 23.66
CA ASP A 256 12.14 -14.22 23.70
C ASP A 256 13.35 -14.89 23.01
N PRO A 257 14.15 -15.71 23.74
CA PRO A 257 15.30 -16.39 23.19
C PRO A 257 14.98 -17.29 21.98
N GLN A 258 13.76 -17.82 21.88
CA GLN A 258 13.33 -18.69 20.77
C GLN A 258 13.33 -17.97 19.42
N TYR A 259 13.18 -16.64 19.42
CA TYR A 259 13.07 -15.82 18.22
C TYR A 259 14.38 -15.11 17.85
N THR A 260 15.50 -15.42 18.50
CA THR A 260 16.81 -14.75 18.27
C THR A 260 17.26 -14.84 16.80
N GLN A 261 17.01 -15.96 16.13
CA GLN A 261 17.37 -16.13 14.71
C GLN A 261 16.52 -15.21 13.81
N GLN A 262 15.21 -15.19 14.03
CA GLN A 262 14.26 -14.37 13.29
C GLN A 262 14.56 -12.89 13.52
N MET A 263 14.80 -12.50 14.77
CA MET A 263 15.26 -11.17 15.15
C MET A 263 16.50 -10.75 14.36
N SER A 264 17.53 -11.62 14.30
CA SER A 264 18.75 -11.35 13.54
C SER A 264 18.50 -11.16 12.03
N ILE A 265 17.65 -12.00 11.43
CA ILE A 265 17.28 -11.90 10.01
C ILE A 265 16.60 -10.56 9.71
N VAL A 266 15.58 -10.19 10.49
CA VAL A 266 14.84 -8.94 10.26
C VAL A 266 15.72 -7.73 10.58
N MET A 267 16.56 -7.80 11.63
CA MET A 267 17.51 -6.74 11.99
C MET A 267 18.56 -6.49 10.90
N ASN A 268 19.07 -7.54 10.24
CA ASN A 268 19.98 -7.37 9.12
C ASN A 268 19.32 -6.58 7.98
N TYR A 269 18.07 -6.92 7.64
CA TYR A 269 17.32 -6.16 6.64
C TYR A 269 17.06 -4.72 7.08
N PHE A 270 16.71 -4.50 8.35
CA PHE A 270 16.54 -3.16 8.92
C PHE A 270 17.79 -2.30 8.77
N ASN A 271 18.95 -2.83 9.18
CA ASN A 271 20.23 -2.11 9.10
C ASN A 271 20.63 -1.79 7.65
N LYS A 272 20.36 -2.72 6.71
CA LYS A 272 20.57 -2.48 5.28
C LYS A 272 19.72 -1.32 4.76
N GLU A 273 18.44 -1.27 5.12
CA GLU A 273 17.54 -0.20 4.69
C GLU A 273 17.83 1.13 5.39
N LYS A 274 18.26 1.08 6.65
CA LYS A 274 18.75 2.24 7.40
C LYS A 274 19.95 2.89 6.73
N ALA A 275 20.89 2.11 6.20
CA ALA A 275 22.05 2.63 5.46
C ALA A 275 21.69 3.30 4.12
N ARG A 276 20.52 2.98 3.53
CA ARG A 276 20.02 3.60 2.30
C ARG A 276 19.28 4.92 2.53
N ARG A 277 19.06 5.31 3.79
CA ARG A 277 18.29 6.49 4.14
C ARG A 277 19.00 7.76 3.66
N ILE A 278 18.27 8.58 2.91
CA ILE A 278 18.65 9.94 2.53
C ILE A 278 17.92 10.89 3.49
N PRO A 279 18.64 11.71 4.28
CA PRO A 279 18.01 12.69 5.16
C PRO A 279 17.19 13.72 4.38
N ALA A 280 16.05 14.11 4.92
CA ALA A 280 15.27 15.21 4.37
C ALA A 280 16.08 16.51 4.36
N GLN A 281 16.08 17.20 3.22
CA GLN A 281 16.67 18.53 3.06
C GLN A 281 15.63 19.57 3.52
N ILE A 282 15.41 19.67 4.84
CA ILE A 282 14.49 20.65 5.41
C ILE A 282 15.26 21.96 5.56
N SER A 283 15.11 22.87 4.59
CA SER A 283 15.36 24.28 4.87
C SER A 283 14.25 24.77 5.80
N GLY A 284 14.52 25.79 6.62
CA GLY A 284 13.45 26.49 7.33
C GLY A 284 12.34 26.91 6.36
N MET A 285 11.17 27.26 6.90
CA MET A 285 10.10 27.84 6.09
C MET A 285 10.67 29.04 5.33
N ASP A 286 10.53 29.03 3.99
CA ASP A 286 10.96 30.16 3.19
C ASP A 286 10.19 31.39 3.66
N PRO A 287 10.85 32.48 4.11
CA PRO A 287 10.18 33.67 4.61
C PRO A 287 9.28 34.32 3.56
N ASN A 288 9.46 34.00 2.27
CA ASN A 288 8.63 34.47 1.17
C ASN A 288 7.41 33.59 0.90
N MET A 289 7.16 32.53 1.70
CA MET A 289 5.94 31.75 1.57
C MET A 289 4.71 32.65 1.75
N PRO A 290 3.66 32.49 0.92
CA PRO A 290 2.44 33.25 1.05
C PRO A 290 1.86 33.12 2.47
N GLY A 291 1.41 34.24 3.03
CA GLY A 291 0.74 34.25 4.34
C GLY A 291 -0.55 33.43 4.33
N ALA A 292 -1.07 33.13 5.52
CA ALA A 292 -2.35 32.43 5.66
C ALA A 292 -3.47 33.20 4.90
N GLY A 293 -4.12 32.53 3.94
CA GLY A 293 -5.21 33.08 3.13
C GLY A 293 -4.80 33.60 1.75
N ALA A 294 -3.51 33.58 1.40
CA ALA A 294 -3.05 33.84 0.04
C ALA A 294 -3.09 32.54 -0.80
N ASP A 295 -3.23 32.70 -2.11
CA ASP A 295 -3.08 31.58 -3.04
C ASP A 295 -1.63 31.07 -3.01
N TRP A 296 -1.48 29.76 -2.95
CA TRP A 296 -0.17 29.12 -3.04
C TRP A 296 0.36 29.26 -4.45
N THR A 297 1.40 30.08 -4.63
CA THR A 297 2.12 30.20 -5.90
C THR A 297 3.52 29.63 -5.78
N PRO A 298 4.15 29.18 -6.88
CA PRO A 298 5.53 28.73 -6.87
C PRO A 298 6.57 29.80 -6.50
N GLY A 299 6.17 31.05 -6.24
CA GLY A 299 7.06 32.18 -5.93
C GLY A 299 7.96 32.64 -7.09
N TRP A 300 7.93 31.97 -8.25
CA TRP A 300 8.70 32.36 -9.46
C TRP A 300 7.92 33.25 -10.43
N CYS A 301 6.62 33.43 -10.18
CA CYS A 301 5.88 34.51 -10.80
C CYS A 301 5.80 35.60 -9.75
N ASP A 302 6.56 36.68 -9.94
CA ASP A 302 6.17 37.96 -9.35
C ASP A 302 4.69 38.12 -9.69
N ALA A 303 3.84 38.28 -8.67
CA ALA A 303 2.49 38.76 -8.90
C ALA A 303 2.68 40.09 -9.61
N ALA A 304 2.58 40.07 -10.95
CA ALA A 304 2.69 41.26 -11.77
C ALA A 304 1.72 42.25 -11.14
N ASN A 305 2.28 43.32 -10.58
CA ASN A 305 1.59 44.44 -9.97
C ASN A 305 0.32 44.70 -10.79
N SER A 306 -0.81 44.23 -10.28
CA SER A 306 -2.11 44.40 -10.92
C SER A 306 -2.83 45.48 -10.10
N ALA A 307 -2.67 46.70 -10.63
CA ALA A 307 -3.31 47.97 -10.28
C ALA A 307 -2.81 48.67 -9.00
#